data_AF-A0A8J0V0I3-F1
#
_entry.id   AF-A0A8J0V0I3-F1
#
_cell.length_a   1.000
_cell.length_b   1.000
_cell.length_c   1.000
_cell.angle_alpha   90.00
_cell.angle_beta   90.00
_cell.angle_gamma   90.00
#
_symmetry.space_group_name_H-M   'P 1'
#
loop_
_entity.id
_entity.type
_entity.pdbx_description
1 polymer ?
#
loop_
_entity_poly.entity_id
_entity_poly.type
_entity_poly.pdbx_seq_one_letter_code
_entity_poly.pdbx_strand_id
1 'polypeptide(L)'
;MKDGHKDITKMKRSLDTKHETCLPNNCDIDADITKLKKRERNRVSAYKSRKKHTNRADILHQEYEKLEKENAALCKEIQSLQKEQLHLTKVLEEHEPACLLLTTEIMLELLQQPDLWSPSDNEFPFIQ
;
A
#
# COMPACT_ATOMS: atom_id res chain seq x y z
N MET A 1 8.43 4.56 16.70
CA MET A 1 9.09 5.73 16.08
C MET A 1 10.57 5.74 16.46
N LYS A 2 11.41 6.18 15.53
CA LYS A 2 12.86 6.48 15.64
C LYS A 2 13.81 5.29 15.46
N ASP A 3 14.41 5.26 14.28
CA ASP A 3 15.81 4.88 14.01
C ASP A 3 16.06 5.28 12.54
N GLY A 4 16.12 6.57 12.24
CA GLY A 4 17.34 7.33 12.53
C GLY A 4 18.23 7.23 11.30
N HIS A 5 18.01 8.14 10.34
CA HIS A 5 18.99 8.51 9.33
C HIS A 5 20.34 8.70 10.02
N LYS A 6 21.38 8.00 9.55
CA LYS A 6 22.75 8.31 9.93
C LYS A 6 23.52 8.68 8.68
N ASP A 7 23.96 9.92 8.72
CA ASP A 7 24.64 10.69 7.71
C ASP A 7 25.86 9.97 7.13
N ILE A 8 25.84 9.83 5.81
CA ILE A 8 27.00 9.56 4.98
C ILE A 8 27.83 10.84 4.92
N THR A 9 28.66 11.12 5.94
CA THR A 9 29.72 12.15 5.83
C THR A 9 30.88 11.88 6.78
N LYS A 10 32.03 11.46 6.22
CA LYS A 10 33.39 11.98 6.47
C LYS A 10 34.43 11.00 5.91
N MET A 11 34.65 11.05 4.59
CA MET A 11 35.98 10.77 4.06
C MET A 11 36.89 11.92 4.49
N LYS A 12 37.77 11.67 5.47
CA LYS A 12 39.04 12.38 5.59
C LYS A 12 40.13 11.32 5.67
N ARG A 13 40.76 11.07 4.53
CA ARG A 13 41.97 10.26 4.42
C ARG A 13 43.14 11.20 4.66
N SER A 14 43.61 11.32 5.89
CA SER A 14 44.91 11.93 6.18
C SER A 14 45.98 10.93 5.75
N LEU A 15 46.69 11.25 4.68
CA LEU A 15 47.98 10.67 4.36
C LEU A 15 49.02 11.46 5.14
N ASP A 16 49.47 10.93 6.27
CA ASP A 16 50.72 11.36 6.90
C ASP A 16 51.59 10.13 7.12
N THR A 17 52.52 9.96 6.19
CA THR A 17 53.65 9.03 6.26
C THR A 17 54.67 9.61 7.24
N LYS A 18 54.82 9.01 8.43
CA LYS A 18 56.02 9.16 9.27
C LYS A 18 56.41 7.79 9.83
N HIS A 19 57.50 7.26 9.30
CA HIS A 19 58.19 6.08 9.79
C HIS A 19 59.12 6.54 10.93
N GLU A 20 58.69 6.35 12.17
CA GLU A 20 59.55 6.50 13.36
C GLU A 20 59.63 5.16 14.10
N THR A 21 60.88 4.76 14.34
CA THR A 21 61.43 3.50 14.83
C THR A 21 60.73 2.92 16.07
N CYS A 22 60.33 1.64 15.99
CA CYS A 22 59.66 0.91 17.07
C CYS A 22 60.66 0.03 17.85
N LEU A 23 60.68 0.14 19.19
CA LEU A 23 61.31 -0.83 20.09
C LEU A 23 60.38 -2.05 20.24
N PRO A 24 60.89 -3.29 20.15
CA PRO A 24 60.04 -4.46 20.07
C PRO A 24 59.65 -4.95 21.47
N ASN A 25 58.37 -5.30 21.64
CA ASN A 25 57.84 -6.39 22.49
C ASN A 25 56.76 -6.07 23.55
N ASN A 26 56.17 -4.87 23.62
CA ASN A 26 54.93 -4.68 24.41
C ASN A 26 53.85 -3.81 23.73
N CYS A 27 54.21 -2.83 22.90
CA CYS A 27 53.26 -2.01 22.13
C CYS A 27 52.58 -2.77 20.98
N ASP A 28 53.26 -3.75 20.38
CA ASP A 28 52.74 -4.52 19.25
C ASP A 28 51.62 -5.48 19.66
N ILE A 29 51.68 -6.07 20.86
CA ILE A 29 50.63 -6.97 21.37
C ILE A 29 49.32 -6.20 21.58
N ASP A 30 49.38 -5.01 22.19
CA ASP A 30 48.20 -4.16 22.40
C ASP A 30 47.60 -3.62 21.09
N ALA A 31 48.47 -3.30 20.12
CA ALA A 31 48.05 -2.91 18.78
C ALA A 31 47.32 -4.08 18.07
N ASP A 32 47.81 -5.31 18.18
CA ASP A 32 47.21 -6.48 17.58
C ASP A 32 45.89 -6.88 18.24
N ILE A 33 45.80 -6.82 19.58
CA ILE A 33 44.53 -7.00 20.30
C ILE A 33 43.50 -5.94 19.86
N THR A 34 43.93 -4.68 19.69
CA THR A 34 43.05 -3.60 19.21
C THR A 34 42.60 -3.82 17.77
N LYS A 35 43.48 -4.30 16.88
CA LYS A 35 43.13 -4.68 15.50
C LYS A 35 42.10 -5.82 15.49
N LEU A 36 42.29 -6.86 16.32
CA LEU A 36 41.34 -7.97 16.43
C LEU A 36 39.96 -7.49 16.91
N LYS A 37 39.90 -6.64 17.96
CA LYS A 37 38.64 -6.02 18.42
C LYS A 37 37.98 -5.15 17.34
N LYS A 38 38.74 -4.47 16.48
CA LYS A 38 38.20 -3.71 15.34
C LYS A 38 37.63 -4.64 14.25
N ARG A 39 38.34 -5.72 13.91
CA ARG A 39 37.88 -6.73 12.95
C ARG A 39 36.59 -7.39 13.42
N GLU A 40 36.50 -7.74 14.70
CA GLU A 40 35.30 -8.36 15.25
C GLU A 40 34.10 -7.40 15.22
N ARG A 41 34.28 -6.13 15.62
CA ARG A 41 33.23 -5.11 15.47
C ARG A 41 32.81 -4.92 14.02
N ASN A 42 33.75 -4.88 13.08
CA ASN A 42 33.44 -4.76 11.65
C ASN A 42 32.71 -6.00 11.13
N ARG A 43 33.10 -7.20 11.55
CA ARG A 43 32.43 -8.47 11.20
C ARG A 43 30.95 -8.43 11.60
N VAL A 44 30.67 -8.05 12.85
CA VAL A 44 29.29 -7.90 13.35
C VAL A 44 28.54 -6.80 12.60
N SER A 45 29.21 -5.67 12.31
CA SER A 45 28.59 -4.54 11.59
C SER A 45 28.24 -4.90 10.14
N ALA A 46 29.14 -5.60 9.45
CA ALA A 46 28.92 -6.08 8.09
C ALA A 46 27.82 -7.15 8.04
N TYR A 47 27.78 -8.06 9.01
CA TYR A 47 26.69 -9.02 9.15
C TYR A 47 25.34 -8.31 9.37
N LYS A 48 25.26 -7.36 10.31
CA LYS A 48 24.04 -6.60 10.59
C LYS A 48 23.58 -5.79 9.38
N SER A 49 24.51 -5.17 8.65
CA SER A 49 24.21 -4.44 7.42
C SER A 49 23.64 -5.38 6.35
N ARG A 50 24.32 -6.50 6.06
CA ARG A 50 23.83 -7.51 5.12
C ARG A 50 22.43 -8.00 5.50
N LYS A 51 22.23 -8.38 6.77
CA LYS A 51 20.91 -8.80 7.27
C LYS A 51 19.86 -7.71 7.10
N LYS A 52 20.18 -6.44 7.38
CA LYS A 52 19.25 -5.33 7.17
C LYS A 52 18.86 -5.18 5.69
N HIS A 53 19.81 -5.35 4.77
CA HIS A 53 19.52 -5.28 3.33
C HIS A 53 18.65 -6.44 2.87
N THR A 54 18.98 -7.67 3.26
CA THR A 54 18.17 -8.86 2.95
C THR A 54 16.75 -8.70 3.50
N ASN A 55 16.61 -8.40 4.79
CA ASN A 55 15.29 -8.19 5.41
C ASN A 55 14.48 -7.09 4.71
N ARG A 56 15.12 -6.00 4.28
CA ARG A 56 14.42 -4.93 3.54
C ARG A 56 13.93 -5.43 2.19
N ALA A 57 14.75 -6.19 1.47
CA ALA A 57 14.35 -6.78 0.19
C ALA A 57 13.17 -7.74 0.39
N ASP A 58 13.22 -8.59 1.42
CA ASP A 58 12.15 -9.55 1.73
C ASP A 58 10.83 -8.84 2.07
N ILE A 59 10.87 -7.79 2.89
CA ILE A 59 9.68 -6.99 3.24
C ILE A 59 9.08 -6.35 1.98
N LEU A 60 9.91 -5.73 1.15
CA LEU A 60 9.44 -5.09 -0.09
C LEU A 60 8.83 -6.11 -1.04
N HIS A 61 9.40 -7.31 -1.14
CA HIS A 61 8.86 -8.38 -1.97
C HIS A 61 7.50 -8.86 -1.46
N GLN A 62 7.37 -9.11 -0.15
CA GLN A 62 6.10 -9.51 0.45
C GLN A 62 5.00 -8.44 0.27
N GLU A 63 5.35 -7.17 0.41
CA GLU A 63 4.41 -6.06 0.19
C GLU A 63 3.98 -5.98 -1.28
N TYR A 64 4.93 -6.13 -2.21
CA TYR A 64 4.64 -6.20 -3.63
C TYR A 64 3.69 -7.35 -3.97
N GLU A 65 3.97 -8.56 -3.51
CA GLU A 65 3.12 -9.73 -3.78
C GLU A 65 1.72 -9.58 -3.21
N LYS A 66 1.61 -8.95 -2.02
CA LYS A 66 0.32 -8.64 -1.42
C LYS A 66 -0.48 -7.66 -2.29
N LEU A 67 0.15 -6.56 -2.70
CA LEU A 67 -0.47 -5.55 -3.55
C LEU A 67 -0.86 -6.12 -4.92
N GLU A 68 -0.04 -7.00 -5.49
CA GLU A 68 -0.34 -7.68 -6.76
C GLU A 68 -1.59 -8.56 -6.65
N LYS A 69 -1.73 -9.32 -5.55
CA LYS A 69 -2.93 -10.13 -5.28
C LYS A 69 -4.17 -9.26 -5.09
N GLU A 70 -4.06 -8.18 -4.32
CA GLU A 70 -5.17 -7.25 -4.08
C GLU A 70 -5.60 -6.56 -5.38
N ASN A 71 -4.64 -6.08 -6.18
CA ASN A 71 -4.93 -5.48 -7.48
C ASN A 71 -5.60 -6.47 -8.43
N ALA A 72 -5.12 -7.72 -8.49
CA ALA A 72 -5.74 -8.76 -9.30
C ALA A 72 -7.19 -9.07 -8.84
N ALA A 73 -7.46 -9.04 -7.54
CA ALA A 73 -8.81 -9.21 -7.00
C ALA A 73 -9.73 -8.05 -7.38
N LEU A 74 -9.26 -6.81 -7.20
CA LEU A 74 -10.01 -5.60 -7.57
C LEU A 74 -10.29 -5.55 -9.08
N CYS A 75 -9.32 -5.88 -9.92
CA CYS A 75 -9.53 -5.97 -11.37
C CYS A 75 -10.64 -6.96 -11.74
N LYS A 76 -10.72 -8.11 -11.05
CA LYS A 76 -11.79 -9.09 -11.27
C LYS A 76 -13.16 -8.56 -10.82
N GLU A 77 -13.20 -7.89 -9.68
CA GLU A 77 -14.42 -7.27 -9.15
C GLU A 77 -14.95 -6.19 -10.11
N ILE A 78 -14.07 -5.30 -10.58
CA ILE A 78 -14.42 -4.29 -11.59
C ILE A 78 -15.01 -4.94 -12.85
N GLN A 79 -14.37 -5.99 -13.37
CA GLN A 79 -14.86 -6.70 -14.55
C GLN A 79 -16.23 -7.37 -14.29
N SER A 80 -16.45 -7.91 -13.09
CA SER A 80 -17.72 -8.51 -12.70
C SER A 80 -18.82 -7.45 -12.65
N LEU A 81 -18.57 -6.34 -11.97
CA LEU A 81 -19.51 -5.23 -11.83
C LEU A 81 -19.84 -4.59 -13.19
N GLN A 82 -18.86 -4.44 -14.09
CA GLN A 82 -19.09 -3.95 -15.45
C GLN A 82 -20.00 -4.88 -16.25
N LYS A 83 -19.83 -6.20 -16.11
CA LYS A 83 -20.72 -7.19 -16.76
C LYS A 83 -22.13 -7.12 -16.20
N GLU A 84 -22.27 -6.98 -14.89
CA GLU A 84 -23.57 -6.85 -14.23
C GLU A 84 -24.27 -5.56 -14.65
N GLN A 85 -23.56 -4.43 -14.65
CA GLN A 85 -24.08 -3.16 -15.15
C GLN A 85 -24.58 -3.31 -16.59
N LEU A 86 -23.76 -3.85 -17.49
CA LEU A 86 -24.14 -4.05 -18.89
C LEU A 86 -25.39 -4.94 -19.01
N HIS A 87 -25.45 -6.01 -18.22
CA HIS A 87 -26.61 -6.90 -18.19
C HIS A 87 -27.88 -6.18 -17.74
N LEU A 88 -27.81 -5.43 -16.63
CA LEU A 88 -28.95 -4.68 -16.10
C LEU A 88 -29.40 -3.59 -17.06
N THR A 89 -28.47 -2.84 -17.65
CA THR A 89 -28.77 -1.84 -18.68
C THR A 89 -29.49 -2.48 -19.86
N LYS A 90 -29.00 -3.62 -20.36
CA LYS A 90 -29.66 -4.35 -21.45
C LYS A 90 -31.08 -4.81 -21.07
N VAL A 91 -31.27 -5.35 -19.86
CA VAL A 91 -32.60 -5.77 -19.37
C VAL A 91 -33.56 -4.58 -19.30
N LEU A 92 -33.07 -3.40 -18.88
CA LEU A 92 -33.88 -2.18 -18.84
C LEU A 92 -34.22 -1.66 -20.24
N GLU A 93 -33.27 -1.66 -21.17
CA GLU A 93 -33.49 -1.29 -22.58
C GLU A 93 -34.52 -2.23 -23.24
N GLU A 94 -34.45 -3.53 -22.98
CA GLU A 94 -35.43 -4.52 -23.47
C GLU A 94 -36.82 -4.31 -22.84
N HIS A 95 -36.88 -3.84 -21.58
CA HIS A 95 -38.13 -3.58 -20.86
C HIS A 95 -38.78 -2.23 -21.22
N GLU A 96 -37.98 -1.23 -21.60
CA GLU A 96 -38.43 0.13 -21.94
C GLU A 96 -39.70 0.18 -22.82
N PRO A 97 -39.80 -0.54 -23.96
CA PRO A 97 -41.00 -0.49 -24.80
C PRO A 97 -42.25 -1.02 -24.11
N ALA A 98 -42.14 -2.06 -23.26
CA ALA A 98 -43.27 -2.61 -22.51
C ALA A 98 -43.68 -1.68 -21.36
N CYS A 99 -42.69 -1.06 -20.70
CA CYS A 99 -42.91 -0.09 -19.63
C CYS A 99 -43.66 1.15 -20.13
N LEU A 100 -43.31 1.68 -21.31
CA LEU A 100 -43.96 2.85 -21.89
C LEU A 100 -45.44 2.58 -22.25
N LEU A 101 -45.74 1.37 -22.75
CA LEU A 101 -47.12 0.95 -23.00
C LEU A 101 -47.92 0.86 -21.68
N LEU A 102 -47.35 0.21 -20.66
CA LEU A 102 -48.00 0.08 -19.37
C LEU A 102 -48.14 1.43 -18.63
N THR A 103 -47.13 2.29 -18.68
CA THR A 103 -47.20 3.62 -18.06
C THR A 103 -48.15 4.55 -18.77
N THR A 104 -48.30 4.47 -20.10
CA THR A 104 -49.33 5.25 -20.79
C THR A 104 -50.73 4.74 -20.48
N GLU A 105 -50.94 3.43 -20.37
CA GLU A 105 -52.20 2.83 -19.90
C GLU A 105 -52.52 3.24 -18.45
N ILE A 106 -51.56 3.09 -17.53
CA ILE A 106 -51.71 3.50 -16.13
C ILE A 106 -51.90 5.02 -16.02
N MET A 107 -51.19 5.82 -16.80
CA MET A 107 -51.38 7.28 -16.81
C MET A 107 -52.76 7.64 -17.33
N LEU A 108 -53.26 7.00 -18.39
CA LEU A 108 -54.63 7.22 -18.87
C LEU A 108 -55.66 6.84 -17.82
N GLU A 109 -55.44 5.75 -17.10
CA GLU A 109 -56.33 5.27 -16.05
C GLU A 109 -56.28 6.18 -14.81
N LEU A 110 -55.10 6.69 -14.42
CA LEU A 110 -54.95 7.68 -13.36
C LEU A 110 -55.53 9.05 -13.74
N LEU A 111 -55.44 9.47 -15.00
CA LEU A 111 -56.09 10.68 -15.54
C LEU A 111 -57.63 10.57 -15.54
N GLN A 112 -58.17 9.35 -15.45
CA GLN A 112 -59.59 9.07 -15.33
C GLN A 112 -60.08 8.92 -13.88
N GLN A 113 -59.19 8.99 -12.88
CA GLN A 113 -59.53 8.90 -11.45
C GLN A 113 -59.42 10.28 -10.77
N PRO A 114 -60.54 10.95 -10.40
CA PRO A 114 -60.47 12.31 -9.89
C PRO A 114 -59.88 12.47 -8.47
N ASP A 115 -59.78 11.41 -7.66
CA ASP A 115 -59.77 11.57 -6.19
C ASP A 115 -58.72 10.76 -5.40
N LEU A 116 -57.49 10.53 -5.88
CA LEU A 116 -56.50 9.72 -5.13
C LEU A 116 -55.26 10.43 -4.55
N TRP A 117 -55.20 11.77 -4.57
CA TRP A 117 -54.20 12.51 -3.78
C TRP A 117 -54.88 13.49 -2.83
N SER A 118 -55.36 12.98 -1.69
CA SER A 118 -55.35 13.76 -0.45
C SER A 118 -54.01 13.54 0.25
N PRO A 119 -53.17 14.58 0.41
CA PRO A 119 -51.96 14.48 1.20
C PRO A 119 -52.33 14.38 2.69
N SER A 120 -52.37 13.17 3.23
CA SER A 120 -52.31 12.96 4.68
C SER A 120 -50.97 12.32 5.02
N ASP A 121 -50.12 13.16 5.60
CA ASP A 121 -49.18 12.84 6.67
C ASP A 121 -48.21 11.68 6.41
N ASN A 122 -47.12 12.00 5.70
CA ASN A 122 -45.85 11.28 5.86
C ASN A 122 -44.78 12.27 6.34
N GLU A 123 -44.87 12.66 7.61
CA GLU A 123 -43.69 13.10 8.35
C GLU A 123 -42.75 11.89 8.48
N PHE A 124 -41.73 11.83 7.63
CA PHE A 124 -40.59 10.95 7.88
C PHE A 124 -39.65 11.63 8.87
N PRO A 125 -39.38 11.06 10.06
CA PRO A 125 -38.40 11.63 10.96
C PRO A 125 -36.99 11.38 10.40
N PHE A 126 -36.24 12.48 10.31
CA PHE A 126 -34.83 12.51 9.96
C PHE A 126 -34.02 11.63 10.92
N ILE A 127 -33.32 10.62 10.41
CA ILE A 127 -32.40 9.80 11.20
C ILE A 127 -31.06 10.55 11.26
N GLN A 128 -30.64 10.89 12.49
CA GLN A 128 -29.39 11.56 12.82
C GLN A 128 -28.19 10.60 12.79
#